data_AF-A0A928DJN8-F1
#
_entry.id   AF-A0A928DJN8-F1
#
_cell.length_a   1.000
_cell.length_b   1.000
_cell.length_c   1.000
_cell.angle_alpha   90.00
_cell.angle_beta   90.00
_cell.angle_gamma   90.00
#
_symmetry.space_group_name_H-M   'P 1'
#
loop_
_entity.id
_entity.type
_entity.pdbx_description
1 polymer ?
#
loop_
_entity_poly.entity_id
_entity_poly.type
_entity_poly.pdbx_seq_one_letter_code
_entity_poly.pdbx_strand_id
1 'polypeptide(L)'
;MPGVKYPESVLQGRKGTDHKSGKPHTKAPDWGISTRDAAKMLGISTRSARVMLNRHKADFHLVSQQGRCACLYWDRRVVERMLAKRMPLVTSIPEKLCTAKEACYILLVARSSLTRYVKQKLLHEYRVRHATRTGVRLQSYFLRAEVRKLAAKRNAARLRAEQAQKARLQRNYAEEKGGVPPR
;
A
#
# COMPACT_ATOMS: atom_id res chain seq x y z
N MET A 1 29.74 39.54 -33.17
CA MET A 1 29.31 39.58 -31.76
C MET A 1 28.87 38.18 -31.36
N PRO A 2 29.43 37.56 -30.29
CA PRO A 2 28.97 36.25 -29.87
C PRO A 2 27.57 36.39 -29.25
N GLY A 3 26.58 35.75 -29.87
CA GLY A 3 25.18 35.77 -29.43
C GLY A 3 25.05 35.20 -28.02
N VAL A 4 24.36 35.94 -27.16
CA VAL A 4 24.05 35.52 -25.78
C VAL A 4 23.26 34.21 -25.86
N LYS A 5 23.90 33.09 -25.52
CA LYS A 5 23.21 31.80 -25.36
C LYS A 5 22.44 31.84 -24.04
N TYR A 6 21.14 32.02 -24.13
CA TYR A 6 20.26 31.91 -22.97
C TYR A 6 20.16 30.44 -22.53
N PRO A 7 20.15 30.16 -21.21
CA PRO A 7 19.90 28.81 -20.71
C PRO A 7 18.53 28.30 -21.20
N GLU A 8 18.41 27.00 -21.49
CA GLU A 8 17.13 26.40 -21.96
C GLU A 8 15.94 26.72 -21.05
N SER A 9 16.18 26.85 -19.73
CA SER A 9 15.15 27.23 -18.76
C SER A 9 14.56 28.64 -18.96
N VAL A 10 15.28 29.53 -19.62
CA VAL A 10 14.82 30.88 -20.02
C VAL A 10 14.03 30.81 -21.33
N LEU A 11 14.43 29.93 -22.24
CA LEU A 11 13.78 29.73 -23.55
C LEU A 11 12.47 28.93 -23.44
N GLN A 12 12.41 27.93 -22.55
CA GLN A 12 11.24 27.07 -22.35
C GLN A 12 10.29 27.58 -21.26
N GLY A 13 10.71 28.57 -20.47
CA GLY A 13 9.99 29.07 -19.30
C GLY A 13 10.00 28.07 -18.13
N ARG A 14 10.00 28.58 -16.88
CA ARG A 14 9.85 27.70 -15.71
C ARG A 14 8.40 27.24 -15.60
N LYS A 15 8.19 25.92 -15.49
CA LYS A 15 6.85 25.33 -15.34
C LYS A 15 6.13 25.95 -14.13
N GLY A 16 4.90 26.42 -14.34
CA GLY A 16 4.06 27.05 -13.32
C GLY A 16 4.38 28.52 -13.04
N THR A 17 5.30 29.14 -13.78
CA THR A 17 5.45 30.61 -13.81
C THR A 17 4.80 31.19 -15.05
N ASP A 18 4.56 32.49 -15.04
CA ASP A 18 3.99 33.16 -16.22
C ASP A 18 4.99 33.10 -17.39
N HIS A 19 4.55 32.52 -18.51
CA HIS A 19 5.32 32.37 -19.74
C HIS A 19 5.89 33.69 -20.30
N LYS A 20 5.20 34.82 -20.08
CA LYS A 20 5.65 36.13 -20.60
C LYS A 20 6.70 36.78 -19.72
N SER A 21 6.54 36.68 -18.41
CA SER A 21 7.39 37.40 -17.45
C SER A 21 8.43 36.52 -16.75
N GLY A 22 8.30 35.20 -16.82
CA GLY A 22 9.09 34.23 -16.05
C GLY A 22 8.90 34.34 -14.54
N LYS A 23 7.97 35.20 -14.08
CA LYS A 23 7.74 35.50 -12.67
C LYS A 23 6.62 34.59 -12.11
N PRO A 24 6.65 34.28 -10.81
CA PRO A 24 5.51 33.66 -10.15
C PRO A 24 4.25 34.52 -10.30
N HIS A 25 3.09 33.87 -10.35
CA HIS A 25 1.81 34.56 -10.37
C HIS A 25 1.59 35.31 -9.04
N THR A 26 0.90 36.45 -9.09
CA THR A 26 0.56 37.25 -7.91
C THR A 26 -0.72 36.78 -7.22
N LYS A 27 -1.61 36.07 -7.93
CA LYS A 27 -2.89 35.60 -7.42
C LYS A 27 -2.99 34.07 -7.49
N ALA A 28 -3.66 33.50 -6.50
CA ALA A 28 -4.04 32.10 -6.51
C ALA A 28 -5.11 31.86 -7.59
N PRO A 29 -5.00 30.78 -8.39
CA PRO A 29 -6.03 30.43 -9.35
C PRO A 29 -7.26 29.83 -8.65
N ASP A 30 -8.46 30.18 -9.12
CA ASP A 30 -9.74 29.70 -8.53
C ASP A 30 -9.92 28.17 -8.63
N TRP A 31 -9.37 27.57 -9.69
CA TRP A 31 -9.34 26.12 -9.88
C TRP A 31 -8.27 25.41 -9.04
N GLY A 32 -7.33 26.17 -8.47
CA GLY A 32 -6.15 25.63 -7.81
C GLY A 32 -6.38 25.34 -6.34
N ILE A 33 -5.73 24.30 -5.85
CA ILE A 33 -5.65 23.98 -4.41
C ILE A 33 -4.22 24.07 -3.93
N SER A 34 -4.02 24.67 -2.75
CA SER A 34 -2.69 24.78 -2.17
C SER A 34 -2.09 23.39 -1.89
N THR A 35 -0.76 23.28 -1.92
CA THR A 35 -0.09 22.01 -1.57
C THR A 35 -0.46 21.53 -0.15
N ARG A 36 -0.71 22.46 0.77
CA ARG A 36 -1.09 22.14 2.16
C ARG A 36 -2.50 21.55 2.22
N ASP A 37 -3.45 22.14 1.50
CA ASP A 37 -4.85 21.67 1.50
C ASP A 37 -4.98 20.35 0.72
N ALA A 38 -4.27 20.22 -0.40
CA ALA A 38 -4.19 18.95 -1.12
C ALA A 38 -3.63 17.83 -0.23
N ALA A 39 -2.59 18.13 0.57
CA ALA A 39 -2.03 17.16 1.52
C ALA A 39 -3.05 16.75 2.59
N LYS A 40 -3.84 17.72 3.10
CA LYS A 40 -4.92 17.46 4.06
C LYS A 40 -6.01 16.58 3.46
N MET A 41 -6.50 16.90 2.26
CA MET A 41 -7.50 16.09 1.55
C MET A 41 -7.01 14.66 1.31
N LEU A 42 -5.75 14.51 0.92
CA LEU A 42 -5.15 13.22 0.63
C LEU A 42 -4.73 12.45 1.89
N GLY A 43 -4.73 13.09 3.06
CA GLY A 43 -4.32 12.51 4.34
C GLY A 43 -2.83 12.12 4.39
N ILE A 44 -1.96 12.93 3.79
CA ILE A 44 -0.51 12.69 3.66
C ILE A 44 0.29 13.95 4.02
N SER A 45 1.63 13.81 4.14
CA SER A 45 2.50 14.97 4.33
C SER A 45 2.56 15.86 3.09
N THR A 46 2.87 17.15 3.29
CA THR A 46 3.00 18.14 2.20
C THR A 46 4.07 17.76 1.17
N ARG A 47 5.20 17.21 1.62
CA ARG A 47 6.26 16.69 0.74
C ARG A 47 5.76 15.53 -0.11
N SER A 48 5.06 14.57 0.48
CA SER A 48 4.51 13.43 -0.24
C SER A 48 3.43 13.85 -1.23
N ALA A 49 2.58 14.82 -0.86
CA ALA A 49 1.58 15.38 -1.77
C ALA A 49 2.24 15.99 -3.01
N ARG A 50 3.29 16.81 -2.85
CA ARG A 50 4.05 17.39 -3.95
C ARG A 50 4.66 16.32 -4.88
N VAL A 51 5.35 15.33 -4.32
CA VAL A 51 5.95 14.24 -5.11
C VAL A 51 4.88 13.47 -5.89
N MET A 52 3.76 13.18 -5.23
CA MET A 52 2.69 12.40 -5.84
C MET A 52 1.97 13.17 -6.95
N LEU A 53 1.67 14.46 -6.74
CA LEU A 53 1.04 15.31 -7.76
C LEU A 53 1.94 15.49 -8.98
N ASN A 54 3.25 15.66 -8.78
CA ASN A 54 4.23 15.64 -9.86
C ASN A 54 4.23 14.31 -10.63
N ARG A 55 4.19 13.17 -9.92
CA ARG A 55 4.13 11.85 -10.56
C ARG A 55 2.87 11.65 -11.40
N HIS A 56 1.75 12.23 -10.97
CA HIS A 56 0.50 12.23 -11.72
C HIS A 56 0.43 13.31 -12.81
N LYS A 57 1.54 14.02 -13.07
CA LYS A 57 1.64 15.11 -14.05
C LYS A 57 0.55 16.17 -13.83
N ALA A 58 0.20 16.44 -12.57
CA ALA A 58 -0.75 17.50 -12.24
C ALA A 58 -0.16 18.86 -12.63
N ASP A 59 -0.96 19.68 -13.30
CA ASP A 59 -0.57 21.05 -13.58
C ASP A 59 -0.56 21.87 -12.29
N PHE A 60 0.38 22.80 -12.23
CA PHE A 60 0.60 23.61 -11.04
C PHE A 60 0.99 25.04 -11.41
N HIS A 61 0.57 25.98 -10.56
CA HIS A 61 0.91 27.38 -10.61
C HIS A 61 1.73 27.75 -9.37
N LEU A 62 2.84 28.46 -9.59
CA LEU A 62 3.65 29.05 -8.54
C LEU A 62 3.11 30.46 -8.27
N VAL A 63 2.69 30.70 -7.04
CA VAL A 63 2.12 31.97 -6.61
C VAL A 63 3.03 32.60 -5.57
N SER A 64 3.51 33.81 -5.84
CA SER A 64 4.25 34.62 -4.87
C SER A 64 3.26 35.48 -4.08
N GLN A 65 3.18 35.25 -2.77
CA GLN A 65 2.48 36.17 -1.87
C GLN A 65 3.49 37.20 -1.38
N GLN A 66 3.11 38.49 -1.42
CA GLN A 66 3.97 39.59 -0.96
C GLN A 66 4.52 39.28 0.45
N GLY A 67 5.85 39.24 0.58
CA GLY A 67 6.56 38.97 1.84
C GLY A 67 6.59 37.50 2.30
N ARG A 68 6.11 36.53 1.52
CA ARG A 68 6.13 35.10 1.87
C ARG A 68 6.80 34.25 0.81
N CYS A 69 7.31 33.08 1.21
CA CYS A 69 7.81 32.09 0.27
C CYS A 69 6.72 31.69 -0.74
N ALA A 70 7.10 31.56 -2.01
CA ALA A 70 6.19 31.19 -3.07
C ALA A 70 5.51 29.84 -2.79
N CYS A 71 4.20 29.79 -3.03
CA CYS A 71 3.34 28.63 -2.78
C CYS A 71 2.95 27.96 -4.10
N LEU A 72 2.87 26.64 -4.09
CA LEU A 72 2.40 25.85 -5.22
C LEU A 72 0.90 25.56 -5.09
N TYR A 73 0.17 25.91 -6.13
CA TYR A 73 -1.25 25.59 -6.33
C TYR A 73 -1.36 24.55 -7.43
N TRP A 74 -2.13 23.48 -7.18
CA TRP A 74 -2.27 22.33 -8.07
C TRP A 74 -3.68 22.27 -8.62
N ASP A 75 -3.88 21.61 -9.77
CA ASP A 75 -5.23 21.38 -10.28
C ASP A 75 -6.06 20.55 -9.29
N ARG A 76 -7.10 21.18 -8.74
CA ARG A 76 -8.03 20.57 -7.79
C ARG A 76 -8.71 19.33 -8.36
N ARG A 77 -9.03 19.32 -9.66
CA ARG A 77 -9.68 18.17 -10.32
C ARG A 77 -8.77 16.94 -10.34
N VAL A 78 -7.45 17.13 -10.43
CA VAL A 78 -6.50 16.02 -10.30
C VAL A 78 -6.53 15.47 -8.88
N VAL A 79 -6.50 16.34 -7.86
CA VAL A 79 -6.56 15.93 -6.45
C VAL A 79 -7.85 15.16 -6.15
N GLU A 80 -8.99 15.65 -6.63
CA GLU A 80 -10.30 14.99 -6.46
C GLU A 80 -10.37 13.65 -7.18
N ARG A 81 -9.89 13.56 -8.44
CA ARG A 81 -9.78 12.27 -9.16
C ARG A 81 -8.90 11.28 -8.40
N MET A 82 -7.80 11.75 -7.81
CA MET A 82 -6.93 10.90 -7.00
C MET A 82 -7.59 10.46 -5.71
N LEU A 83 -8.40 11.32 -5.09
CA LEU A 83 -9.20 10.98 -3.92
C LEU A 83 -10.25 9.92 -4.27
N ALA A 84 -10.96 10.09 -5.38
CA ALA A 84 -12.00 9.16 -5.84
C ALA A 84 -11.45 7.75 -6.14
N LYS A 85 -10.22 7.65 -6.63
CA LYS A 85 -9.55 6.36 -6.87
C LYS A 85 -9.03 5.68 -5.61
N ARG A 86 -8.99 6.39 -4.46
CA ARG A 86 -8.45 5.82 -3.22
C ARG A 86 -9.54 5.06 -2.49
N MET A 87 -9.12 3.97 -1.84
CA MET A 87 -10.00 3.27 -0.91
C MET A 87 -10.49 4.21 0.20
N PRO A 88 -11.76 4.07 0.64
CA PRO A 88 -12.32 4.90 1.70
C PRO A 88 -11.52 4.73 2.99
N LEU A 89 -11.45 5.82 3.76
CA LEU A 89 -10.87 5.80 5.10
C LEU A 89 -11.88 5.16 6.04
N VAL A 90 -11.52 4.04 6.64
CA VAL A 90 -12.39 3.33 7.57
C VAL A 90 -12.16 3.87 8.98
N THR A 91 -13.25 4.20 9.67
CA THR A 91 -13.25 4.72 11.05
C THR A 91 -13.13 3.62 12.10
N SER A 92 -13.73 2.45 11.84
CA SER A 92 -13.62 1.26 12.69
C SER A 92 -13.41 0.00 11.86
N ILE A 93 -12.45 -0.83 12.26
CA ILE A 93 -12.20 -2.11 11.60
C ILE A 93 -13.24 -3.12 12.13
N PRO A 94 -14.01 -3.79 11.26
CA PRO A 94 -14.96 -4.81 11.70
C PRO A 94 -14.26 -5.94 12.47
N GLU A 95 -14.84 -6.39 13.58
CA GLU A 95 -14.30 -7.48 14.43
C GLU A 95 -14.13 -8.82 13.70
N LYS A 96 -14.87 -9.00 12.60
CA LYS A 96 -14.81 -10.18 11.72
C LYS A 96 -13.48 -10.26 10.95
N LEU A 97 -12.76 -9.14 10.85
CA LEU A 97 -11.46 -9.06 10.21
C LEU A 97 -10.36 -9.20 11.25
N CYS A 98 -9.32 -9.95 10.91
CA CYS A 98 -8.10 -10.03 11.72
C CYS A 98 -6.92 -9.42 10.97
N THR A 99 -6.00 -8.85 11.73
CA THR A 99 -4.75 -8.29 11.20
C THR A 99 -3.84 -9.41 10.67
N ALA A 100 -2.86 -9.04 9.83
CA ALA A 100 -1.83 -9.98 9.40
C ALA A 100 -1.07 -10.65 10.58
N LYS A 101 -0.87 -9.94 11.70
CA LYS A 101 -0.20 -10.49 12.88
C LYS A 101 -1.04 -11.57 13.54
N GLU A 102 -2.32 -11.30 13.74
CA GLU A 102 -3.29 -12.28 14.28
C GLU A 102 -3.46 -13.47 13.35
N ALA A 103 -3.52 -13.24 12.03
CA ALA A 103 -3.61 -14.31 11.05
C ALA A 103 -2.39 -15.24 11.10
N CYS A 104 -1.17 -14.67 11.20
CA CYS A 104 0.05 -15.46 11.41
C CYS A 104 -0.02 -16.30 12.69
N TYR A 105 -0.53 -15.73 13.79
CA TYR A 105 -0.66 -16.41 15.07
C TYR A 105 -1.68 -17.56 14.99
N ILE A 106 -2.85 -17.35 14.37
CA ILE A 106 -3.88 -18.39 14.22
C ILE A 106 -3.41 -19.53 13.31
N LEU A 107 -2.70 -19.21 12.22
CA LEU A 107 -2.21 -20.21 11.27
C LEU A 107 -0.89 -20.86 11.71
N LEU A 108 -0.21 -20.29 12.72
CA LEU A 108 1.15 -20.65 13.14
C LEU A 108 2.14 -20.63 11.96
N VAL A 109 2.10 -19.55 11.17
CA VAL A 109 2.96 -19.38 9.99
C VAL A 109 3.66 -18.03 9.97
N ALA A 110 4.78 -17.96 9.26
CA ALA A 110 5.45 -16.70 8.96
C ALA A 110 4.61 -15.83 8.01
N ARG A 111 4.84 -14.52 8.05
CA ARG A 111 4.14 -13.54 7.20
C ARG A 111 4.31 -13.79 5.69
N SER A 112 5.44 -14.35 5.28
CA SER A 112 5.70 -14.77 3.90
C SER A 112 4.78 -15.91 3.43
N SER A 113 4.24 -16.71 4.35
CA SER A 113 3.26 -17.74 4.01
C SER A 113 1.89 -17.14 3.71
N LEU A 114 1.49 -16.08 4.44
CA LEU A 114 0.25 -15.36 4.15
C LEU A 114 0.25 -14.80 2.74
N THR A 115 1.35 -14.16 2.30
CA THR A 115 1.44 -13.63 0.93
C THR A 115 1.36 -14.74 -0.11
N ARG A 116 1.93 -15.92 0.17
CA ARG A 116 1.79 -17.10 -0.70
C ARG A 116 0.34 -17.58 -0.76
N TYR A 117 -0.37 -17.65 0.36
CA TYR A 117 -1.78 -18.07 0.40
C TYR A 117 -2.69 -17.11 -0.36
N VAL A 118 -2.43 -15.81 -0.28
CA VAL A 118 -3.14 -14.80 -1.08
C VAL A 118 -2.88 -15.02 -2.57
N LYS A 119 -1.61 -15.22 -2.98
CA LYS A 119 -1.26 -15.52 -4.39
C LYS A 119 -1.92 -16.81 -4.89
N GLN A 120 -2.03 -17.82 -4.03
CA GLN A 120 -2.70 -19.10 -4.33
C GLN A 120 -4.22 -19.05 -4.21
N LYS A 121 -4.81 -17.87 -3.93
CA LYS A 121 -6.26 -17.67 -3.71
C LYS A 121 -6.85 -18.54 -2.59
N LEU A 122 -6.02 -18.95 -1.62
CA LEU A 122 -6.45 -19.68 -0.43
C LEU A 122 -6.96 -18.76 0.68
N LEU A 123 -6.62 -17.47 0.61
CA LEU A 123 -7.00 -16.46 1.58
C LEU A 123 -7.27 -15.13 0.85
N HIS A 124 -8.32 -14.42 1.23
CA HIS A 124 -8.61 -13.12 0.62
C HIS A 124 -8.01 -11.96 1.43
N GLU A 125 -7.27 -11.08 0.76
CA GLU A 125 -6.66 -9.90 1.39
C GLU A 125 -7.58 -8.67 1.23
N TYR A 126 -8.06 -8.17 2.37
CA TYR A 126 -8.77 -6.90 2.45
C TYR A 126 -7.80 -5.80 2.83
N ARG A 127 -7.48 -4.90 1.90
CA ARG A 127 -6.60 -3.76 2.16
C ARG A 127 -7.46 -2.60 2.66
N VAL A 128 -7.15 -2.06 3.83
CA VAL A 128 -7.97 -1.01 4.45
C VAL A 128 -7.09 0.17 4.82
N ARG A 129 -7.58 1.38 4.53
CA ARG A 129 -6.97 2.63 4.98
C ARG A 129 -7.57 3.02 6.32
N HIS A 130 -6.74 3.25 7.32
CA HIS A 130 -7.17 3.73 8.63
C HIS A 130 -6.31 4.91 9.07
N ALA A 131 -6.91 5.83 9.83
CA ALA A 131 -6.20 6.95 10.43
C ALA A 131 -5.45 6.46 11.67
N THR A 132 -4.18 6.84 11.77
CA THR A 132 -3.35 6.67 12.97
C THR A 132 -2.92 8.04 13.48
N ARG A 133 -2.39 8.12 14.70
CA ARG A 133 -1.79 9.35 15.27
C ARG A 133 -0.73 9.98 14.35
N THR A 134 -0.04 9.15 13.55
CA THR A 134 1.05 9.58 12.66
C THR A 134 0.63 9.77 11.19
N GLY A 135 -0.67 9.66 10.89
CA GLY A 135 -1.22 9.82 9.53
C GLY A 135 -2.03 8.60 9.06
N VAL A 136 -2.38 8.58 7.78
CA VAL A 136 -3.16 7.47 7.18
C VAL A 136 -2.25 6.32 6.78
N ARG A 137 -2.57 5.11 7.23
CA ARG A 137 -1.85 3.88 6.86
C ARG A 137 -2.74 2.92 6.09
N LEU A 138 -2.14 2.19 5.16
CA LEU A 138 -2.78 1.08 4.45
C LEU A 138 -2.34 -0.21 5.12
N GLN A 139 -3.31 -0.99 5.61
CA GLN A 139 -3.04 -2.25 6.30
C GLN A 139 -3.87 -3.39 5.71
N SER A 140 -3.27 -4.57 5.71
CA SER A 140 -3.87 -5.80 5.23
C SER A 140 -4.63 -6.51 6.34
N TYR A 141 -5.85 -6.91 6.02
CA TYR A 141 -6.76 -7.67 6.87
C TYR A 141 -7.22 -8.93 6.15
N PHE A 142 -7.64 -9.90 6.94
CA PHE A 142 -8.12 -11.19 6.46
C PHE A 142 -9.40 -11.55 7.20
N LEU A 143 -10.31 -12.26 6.56
CA LEU A 143 -11.52 -12.72 7.24
C LEU A 143 -11.14 -13.78 8.27
N ARG A 144 -11.50 -13.55 9.55
CA ARG A 144 -11.11 -14.45 10.65
C ARG A 144 -11.64 -15.86 10.45
N ALA A 145 -12.83 -16.00 9.86
CA ALA A 145 -13.42 -17.30 9.52
C ALA A 145 -12.63 -18.04 8.43
N GLU A 146 -12.16 -17.36 7.38
CA GLU A 146 -11.31 -17.98 6.34
C GLU A 146 -9.98 -18.45 6.91
N VAL A 147 -9.34 -17.62 7.73
CA VAL A 147 -8.07 -17.95 8.40
C VAL A 147 -8.24 -19.21 9.26
N ARG A 148 -9.29 -19.27 10.08
CA ARG A 148 -9.60 -20.45 10.92
C ARG A 148 -9.89 -21.70 10.09
N LYS A 149 -10.67 -21.57 9.00
CA LYS A 149 -10.97 -22.67 8.08
C LYS A 149 -9.69 -23.23 7.45
N LEU A 150 -8.78 -22.36 7.03
CA LEU A 150 -7.49 -22.77 6.48
C LEU A 150 -6.60 -23.44 7.53
N ALA A 151 -6.58 -22.93 8.77
CA ALA A 151 -5.87 -23.54 9.88
C ALA A 151 -6.37 -24.97 10.16
N ALA A 152 -7.70 -25.16 10.23
CA ALA A 152 -8.31 -26.47 10.42
C ALA A 152 -7.93 -27.44 9.29
N LYS A 153 -7.99 -26.99 8.03
CA LYS A 153 -7.58 -27.80 6.87
C LYS A 153 -6.11 -28.25 6.96
N ARG A 154 -5.22 -27.37 7.41
CA ARG A 154 -3.79 -27.67 7.59
C ARG A 154 -3.57 -28.68 8.71
N ASN A 155 -4.23 -28.50 9.85
CA ASN A 155 -4.10 -29.42 10.98
C ASN A 155 -4.62 -30.82 10.63
N ALA A 156 -5.75 -30.90 9.92
CA ALA A 156 -6.27 -32.18 9.43
C ALA A 156 -5.31 -32.87 8.45
N ALA A 157 -4.68 -32.12 7.54
CA ALA A 157 -3.68 -32.66 6.62
C ALA A 157 -2.42 -33.16 7.36
N ARG A 158 -1.97 -32.43 8.39
CA ARG A 158 -0.83 -32.82 9.22
C ARG A 158 -1.12 -34.13 9.99
N LEU A 159 -2.27 -34.21 10.65
CA LEU A 159 -2.68 -35.40 11.40
C LEU A 159 -2.77 -36.64 10.50
N ARG A 160 -3.33 -36.50 9.28
CA ARG A 160 -3.36 -37.59 8.30
C ARG A 160 -1.97 -38.03 7.87
N ALA A 161 -1.05 -37.09 7.67
CA ALA A 161 0.34 -37.41 7.32
C ALA A 161 1.07 -38.14 8.46
N GLU A 162 0.89 -37.69 9.71
CA GLU A 162 1.45 -38.35 10.90
C GLU A 162 0.89 -39.77 11.06
N GLN A 163 -0.42 -39.97 10.89
CA GLN A 163 -1.05 -41.29 10.92
C GLN A 163 -0.53 -42.21 9.82
N ALA A 164 -0.41 -41.70 8.60
CA ALA A 164 0.15 -42.47 7.48
C ALA A 164 1.61 -42.87 7.72
N GLN A 165 2.41 -41.98 8.33
CA GLN A 165 3.80 -42.27 8.69
C GLN A 165 3.89 -43.33 9.79
N LYS A 166 3.06 -43.23 10.85
CA LYS A 166 3.00 -44.25 11.91
C LYS A 166 2.58 -45.61 11.37
N ALA A 167 1.57 -45.66 10.52
CA ALA A 167 1.10 -46.89 9.90
C ALA A 167 2.19 -47.54 9.01
N ARG A 168 2.97 -46.74 8.28
CA ARG A 168 4.13 -47.23 7.51
C ARG A 168 5.21 -47.84 8.41
N LEU A 169 5.58 -47.14 9.49
CA LEU A 169 6.59 -47.64 10.44
C LEU A 169 6.14 -48.94 11.12
N GLN A 170 4.86 -49.05 11.48
CA GLN A 170 4.31 -50.28 12.07
C GLN A 170 4.34 -51.46 11.10
N ARG A 171 4.06 -51.23 9.81
CA ARG A 171 4.17 -52.27 8.77
C ARG A 171 5.62 -52.75 8.62
N ASN A 172 6.57 -51.83 8.48
CA ASN A 172 7.98 -52.17 8.36
C ASN A 172 8.49 -52.97 9.57
N TYR A 173 8.10 -52.57 10.79
CA TYR A 173 8.47 -53.28 12.01
C TYR A 173 7.87 -54.70 12.10
N ALA A 174 6.63 -54.88 11.63
CA ALA A 174 5.99 -56.20 11.57
C ALA A 174 6.68 -57.12 10.55
N GLU A 175 7.12 -56.58 9.41
CA GLU A 175 7.88 -57.30 8.39
C GLU A 175 9.27 -57.72 8.91
N GLU A 176 9.97 -56.85 9.65
CA GLU A 176 11.28 -57.15 10.25
C GLU A 176 11.19 -58.21 11.37
N LYS A 177 10.13 -58.21 12.17
CA LYS A 177 9.91 -59.23 13.23
C LYS A 177 9.31 -60.55 12.74
N GLY A 178 8.71 -60.57 11.55
CA GLY A 178 8.21 -61.78 10.88
C GLY A 178 9.30 -62.57 10.13
N GLY A 179 10.54 -62.08 10.11
CA GLY A 179 11.69 -62.77 9.53
C GLY A 179 12.14 -63.96 10.38
N VAL A 180 12.04 -65.16 9.79
CA VAL A 180 12.42 -66.50 10.29
C VAL A 180 13.71 -66.52 11.15
N PRO A 181 13.77 -67.27 12.26
CA PRO A 181 14.97 -67.33 13.12
C PRO A 181 16.15 -68.01 12.40
N PRO A 182 17.40 -67.71 12.80
CA PRO A 182 18.58 -68.35 12.22
C PRO A 182 18.54 -69.86 12.52
N ARG A 183 18.87 -70.64 11.48
CA ARG A 183 18.99 -72.10 11.53
C ARG A 183 20.10 -72.55 12.48
#